data_AF-A0A0S7WQ54-F1
#
_entry.id   AF-A0A0S7WQ54-F1
#
_cell.length_a   1.000
_cell.length_b   1.000
_cell.length_c   1.000
_cell.angle_alpha   90.00
_cell.angle_beta   90.00
_cell.angle_gamma   90.00
#
_symmetry.space_group_name_H-M   'P 1'
#
loop_
_entity.id
_entity.type
_entity.pdbx_description
1 polymer ?
#
loop_
_entity_poly.entity_id
_entity_poly.type
_entity_poly.pdbx_seq_one_letter_code
_entity_poly.pdbx_strand_id
1 'polypeptide(L)'
;MFTLRIEAEPGGYAADDTFSLVIGHPQILVVDDDDGATCETSYSDIMAESLDLFFEQWEVAEQGSPMEWLLNSELVVWFTGDDSTQTLTADDREHLGAFLDGGGKLFLAGQNIGQDIGDEPFYHDYLHATFVDSATSDIAIFGVAGDPVWGGGIIINQAQQSMDVVSATEDADSVLVYQNGGVAGITYEGEYRVIYFAFGVEGADESSPLVLHRHQVLSKALGWLGLPVEVSGGEPVGPESALPLCLVHQNYPNPFAEMTSLSYVLGGGEGYLSARGVWDGSGGGRDASYRDAHVKLAIYNIQGQRVRLLVDEPQEDGRYAVGWDGRDKRGETVSSGVYFMRLDARGERSVRKMVRLK
;
A
#
# COMPACT_ATOMS: atom_id res chain seq x y z
N MET A 1 -5.98 14.83 37.23
CA MET A 1 -6.03 16.19 37.79
C MET A 1 -5.38 16.16 39.16
N PHE A 2 -4.31 16.93 39.34
CA PHE A 2 -3.54 17.01 40.57
C PHE A 2 -3.78 18.35 41.24
N THR A 3 -3.71 18.38 42.57
CA THR A 3 -3.80 19.62 43.36
C THR A 3 -2.47 19.80 44.09
N LEU A 4 -1.78 20.89 43.79
CA LEU A 4 -0.58 21.33 44.50
C LEU A 4 -1.00 22.26 45.62
N ARG A 5 -0.60 21.95 46.85
CA ARG A 5 -0.81 22.83 48.01
C ARG A 5 0.52 23.40 48.47
N ILE A 6 0.63 24.73 48.49
CA ILE A 6 1.83 25.47 48.89
C ILE A 6 1.56 26.12 50.25
N GLU A 7 2.35 25.77 51.26
CA GLU A 7 2.27 26.37 52.60
C GLU A 7 3.64 26.92 53.03
N ALA A 8 3.69 28.14 53.59
CA ALA A 8 4.93 28.77 54.05
C ALA A 8 4.81 29.41 55.44
N GLU A 9 5.79 29.11 56.31
CA GLU A 9 5.90 29.61 57.68
C GLU A 9 7.21 30.41 57.90
N PRO A 10 7.23 31.45 58.75
CA PRO A 10 6.18 31.85 59.71
C PRO A 10 5.11 32.80 59.12
N GLY A 11 4.98 32.87 57.80
CA GLY A 11 4.14 33.85 57.10
C GLY A 11 2.67 33.45 56.89
N GLY A 12 2.26 32.24 57.26
CA GLY A 12 0.88 31.75 57.14
C GLY A 12 0.31 31.76 55.71
N TYR A 13 1.17 31.72 54.68
CA TYR A 13 0.71 31.69 53.30
C TYR A 13 0.26 30.27 52.95
N ALA A 14 -0.95 30.13 52.41
CA ALA A 14 -1.46 28.90 51.85
C ALA A 14 -2.13 29.17 50.51
N ALA A 15 -1.78 28.38 49.49
CA ALA A 15 -2.43 28.41 48.19
C ALA A 15 -2.60 26.98 47.66
N ASP A 16 -3.75 26.72 47.06
CA ASP A 16 -4.00 25.50 46.28
C ASP A 16 -3.97 25.89 44.80
N ASP A 17 -3.22 25.16 43.99
CA ASP A 17 -3.20 25.25 42.54
C ASP A 17 -3.54 23.89 41.95
N THR A 18 -4.11 23.88 40.75
CA THR A 18 -4.47 22.64 40.06
C THR A 18 -3.73 22.55 38.74
N PHE A 19 -3.10 21.42 38.50
CA PHE A 19 -2.48 21.12 37.21
C PHE A 19 -2.92 19.74 36.74
N SER A 20 -2.94 19.59 35.42
CA SER A 20 -3.13 18.30 34.77
C SER A 20 -1.76 17.78 34.39
N LEU A 21 -1.47 16.55 34.80
CA LEU A 21 -0.32 15.79 34.32
C LEU A 21 -0.90 14.61 33.56
N VAL A 22 -0.57 14.49 32.28
CA VAL A 22 -0.84 13.29 31.49
C VAL A 22 0.10 12.21 32.01
N ILE A 23 -0.45 11.11 32.56
CA ILE A 23 0.37 9.98 33.03
C ILE A 23 0.32 8.91 31.95
N GLY A 24 1.42 8.81 31.20
CA GLY A 24 1.56 7.92 30.05
C GLY A 24 1.03 8.58 28.77
N HIS A 25 1.85 8.51 27.71
CA HIS A 25 1.40 8.73 26.34
C HIS A 25 1.28 7.36 25.66
N PRO A 26 0.33 7.16 24.74
CA PRO A 26 0.42 6.01 23.85
C PRO A 26 1.78 6.05 23.12
N GLN A 27 2.42 4.89 23.00
CA GLN A 27 3.73 4.81 22.34
C GLN A 27 3.61 4.93 20.80
N ILE A 28 2.38 4.89 20.30
CA ILE A 28 2.02 4.95 18.88
C ILE A 28 1.27 6.25 18.63
N LEU A 29 1.75 7.01 17.66
CA LEU A 29 1.06 8.17 17.09
C LEU A 29 0.66 7.84 15.66
N VAL A 30 -0.60 8.07 15.32
CA VAL A 30 -1.13 7.98 13.96
C VAL A 30 -1.42 9.41 13.50
N VAL A 31 -0.66 9.87 12.51
CA VAL A 31 -0.74 11.22 11.95
C VAL A 31 -1.46 11.15 10.61
N ASP A 32 -2.57 11.86 10.55
CA ASP A 32 -3.33 12.14 9.36
C ASP A 32 -2.88 13.46 8.75
N ASP A 33 -2.33 13.39 7.54
CA ASP A 33 -1.80 14.51 6.79
C ASP A 33 -2.30 14.45 5.33
N ASP A 34 -3.55 14.04 5.14
CA ASP A 34 -4.16 13.81 3.83
C ASP A 34 -4.96 15.01 3.27
N ASP A 35 -4.76 16.21 3.84
CA ASP A 35 -5.50 17.46 3.55
C ASP A 35 -7.04 17.31 3.70
N GLY A 36 -7.47 16.47 4.64
CA GLY A 36 -8.88 16.24 4.96
C GLY A 36 -9.61 15.33 3.97
N ALA A 37 -8.86 14.43 3.33
CA ALA A 37 -9.43 13.29 2.62
C ALA A 37 -10.00 12.28 3.63
N THR A 38 -10.42 11.10 3.16
CA THR A 38 -11.07 10.10 4.02
C THR A 38 -10.25 8.81 4.11
N CYS A 39 -8.93 8.93 4.29
CA CYS A 39 -8.01 7.79 4.30
C CYS A 39 -7.90 7.10 5.67
N GLU A 40 -8.42 7.71 6.73
CA GLU A 40 -8.29 7.29 8.14
C GLU A 40 -8.85 5.89 8.38
N THR A 41 -9.92 5.54 7.65
CA THR A 41 -10.53 4.21 7.67
C THR A 41 -9.57 3.09 7.26
N SER A 42 -8.47 3.43 6.57
CA SER A 42 -7.45 2.50 6.10
C SER A 42 -6.22 2.42 7.02
N TYR A 43 -6.17 3.26 8.06
CA TYR A 43 -5.08 3.28 9.04
C TYR A 43 -5.65 3.19 10.46
N SER A 44 -6.24 4.27 10.98
CA SER A 44 -6.75 4.39 12.35
C SER A 44 -7.80 3.33 12.68
N ASP A 45 -8.82 3.14 11.83
CA ASP A 45 -9.87 2.13 12.09
C ASP A 45 -9.30 0.71 12.08
N ILE A 46 -8.37 0.41 11.17
CA ILE A 46 -7.73 -0.91 11.11
C ILE A 46 -6.88 -1.15 12.35
N MET A 47 -6.09 -0.15 12.77
CA MET A 47 -5.26 -0.24 13.96
C MET A 47 -6.11 -0.43 15.22
N ALA A 48 -7.25 0.27 15.33
CA ALA A 48 -8.13 0.17 16.50
C ALA A 48 -8.96 -1.13 16.50
N GLU A 49 -9.60 -1.46 15.37
CA GLU A 49 -10.62 -2.51 15.32
C GLU A 49 -10.06 -3.88 14.92
N SER A 50 -9.09 -3.92 14.00
CA SER A 50 -8.56 -5.18 13.46
C SER A 50 -7.29 -5.65 14.18
N LEU A 51 -6.50 -4.70 14.67
CA LEU A 51 -5.21 -4.93 15.31
C LEU A 51 -5.26 -4.75 16.85
N ASP A 52 -6.38 -4.27 17.39
CA ASP A 52 -6.61 -4.04 18.83
C ASP A 52 -5.51 -3.18 19.48
N LEU A 53 -5.09 -2.12 18.78
CA LEU A 53 -4.05 -1.21 19.24
C LEU A 53 -4.64 0.05 19.85
N PHE A 54 -3.95 0.55 20.86
CA PHE A 54 -4.21 1.86 21.46
C PHE A 54 -3.14 2.85 20.99
N PHE A 55 -3.58 3.97 20.41
CA PHE A 55 -2.73 5.01 19.82
C PHE A 55 -3.35 6.39 20.02
N GLU A 56 -2.54 7.44 19.86
CA GLU A 56 -3.05 8.81 19.69
C GLU A 56 -3.27 9.07 18.19
N GLN A 57 -4.35 9.76 17.84
CA GLN A 57 -4.57 10.25 16.49
C GLN A 57 -4.34 11.77 16.42
N TRP A 58 -3.67 12.22 15.37
CA TRP A 58 -3.38 13.63 15.13
C TRP A 58 -3.80 14.02 13.72
N GLU A 59 -4.41 15.19 13.57
CA GLU A 59 -4.93 15.71 12.30
C GLU A 59 -4.16 16.99 11.95
N VAL A 60 -3.28 16.91 10.95
CA VAL A 60 -2.39 18.01 10.57
C VAL A 60 -3.17 19.17 9.97
N ALA A 61 -4.23 18.93 9.19
CA ALA A 61 -5.01 19.99 8.56
C ALA A 61 -5.68 20.91 9.59
N GLU A 62 -6.01 20.38 10.77
CA GLU A 62 -6.63 21.13 11.86
C GLU A 62 -5.61 21.66 12.89
N GLN A 63 -4.54 20.91 13.15
CA GLN A 63 -3.68 21.12 14.32
C GLN A 63 -2.24 21.51 13.97
N GLY A 64 -1.84 21.41 12.70
CA GLY A 64 -0.47 21.60 12.23
C GLY A 64 0.46 20.45 12.65
N SER A 65 1.76 20.64 12.45
CA SER A 65 2.77 19.59 12.68
C SER A 65 2.90 19.16 14.17
N PRO A 66 2.86 17.85 14.51
CA PRO A 66 2.75 17.33 15.88
C PRO A 66 4.06 17.27 16.71
N MET A 67 4.87 18.34 16.74
CA MET A 67 6.20 18.31 17.39
C MET A 67 6.23 17.70 18.81
N GLU A 68 5.34 18.15 19.71
CA GLU A 68 5.32 17.66 21.10
C GLU A 68 4.94 16.18 21.19
N TRP A 69 4.05 15.70 20.32
CA TRP A 69 3.62 14.30 20.32
C TRP A 69 4.68 13.38 19.71
N LEU A 70 5.36 13.83 18.65
CA LEU A 70 6.48 13.10 18.04
C LEU A 70 7.58 12.81 19.07
N LEU A 71 7.98 13.81 19.87
CA LEU A 71 9.02 13.66 20.91
C LEU A 71 8.65 12.69 22.04
N ASN A 72 7.36 12.37 22.20
CA ASN A 72 6.87 11.47 23.24
C ASN A 72 6.39 10.11 22.70
N SER A 73 6.53 9.89 21.39
CA SER A 73 6.15 8.65 20.72
C SER A 73 7.36 7.76 20.50
N GLU A 74 7.14 6.45 20.43
CA GLU A 74 8.19 5.49 20.01
C GLU A 74 8.02 5.12 18.54
N LEU A 75 6.76 5.02 18.09
CA LEU A 75 6.38 4.66 16.74
C LEU A 75 5.38 5.68 16.19
N VAL A 76 5.62 6.13 14.96
CA VAL A 76 4.74 7.06 14.23
C VAL A 76 4.30 6.37 12.94
N VAL A 77 2.99 6.34 12.71
CA VAL A 77 2.38 6.02 11.43
C VAL A 77 1.93 7.34 10.83
N TRP A 78 2.52 7.75 9.71
CA TRP A 78 2.19 8.99 9.02
C TRP A 78 1.67 8.66 7.63
N PHE A 79 0.48 9.17 7.28
CA PHE A 79 -0.05 8.99 5.94
C PHE A 79 -0.51 10.31 5.33
N THR A 80 -0.24 10.48 4.04
CA THR A 80 -0.53 11.71 3.29
C THR A 80 -1.65 11.54 2.27
N GLY A 81 -2.28 10.34 2.25
CA GLY A 81 -3.37 9.99 1.35
C GLY A 81 -3.07 10.27 -0.13
N ASP A 82 -3.94 11.06 -0.78
CA ASP A 82 -3.79 11.49 -2.16
C ASP A 82 -3.31 12.96 -2.32
N ASP A 83 -2.82 13.57 -1.24
CA ASP A 83 -2.20 14.89 -1.32
C ASP A 83 -1.04 14.86 -2.34
N SER A 84 -0.93 15.94 -3.08
CA SER A 84 0.02 16.12 -4.18
C SER A 84 0.92 17.33 -4.00
N THR A 85 0.64 18.19 -3.02
CA THR A 85 1.42 19.38 -2.73
C THR A 85 1.35 19.67 -1.24
N GLN A 86 2.51 19.79 -0.58
CA GLN A 86 2.61 19.88 0.88
C GLN A 86 2.46 18.54 1.60
N THR A 87 2.74 17.45 0.89
CA THR A 87 2.72 16.06 1.41
C THR A 87 3.52 15.89 2.68
N LEU A 88 4.63 16.63 2.81
CA LEU A 88 5.32 16.90 4.07
C LEU A 88 5.82 18.34 4.04
N THR A 89 5.25 19.20 4.88
CA THR A 89 5.66 20.59 4.97
C THR A 89 7.08 20.74 5.52
N ALA A 90 7.65 21.94 5.43
CA ALA A 90 8.97 22.20 6.02
C ALA A 90 9.01 21.91 7.53
N ASP A 91 7.93 22.23 8.25
CA ASP A 91 7.81 21.96 9.69
C ASP A 91 7.72 20.46 9.94
N ASP A 92 6.97 19.70 9.14
CA ASP A 92 6.88 18.24 9.27
C ASP A 92 8.22 17.57 9.08
N ARG A 93 8.98 17.99 8.06
CA ARG A 93 10.32 17.45 7.78
C ARG A 93 11.30 17.78 8.91
N GLU A 94 11.23 18.99 9.48
CA GLU A 94 12.07 19.37 10.63
C GLU A 94 11.72 18.52 11.86
N HIS A 95 10.43 18.37 12.17
CA HIS A 95 9.97 17.65 13.35
C HIS A 95 10.16 16.13 13.24
N LEU A 96 9.89 15.53 12.07
CA LEU A 96 10.18 14.13 11.79
C LEU A 96 11.68 13.85 11.82
N GLY A 97 12.50 14.76 11.31
CA GLY A 97 13.96 14.65 11.40
C GLY A 97 14.41 14.58 12.86
N ALA A 98 13.92 15.48 13.72
CA ALA A 98 14.22 15.47 15.15
C ALA A 98 13.73 14.20 15.87
N PHE A 99 12.58 13.65 15.46
CA PHE A 99 12.06 12.38 15.96
C PHE A 99 12.97 11.20 15.59
N LEU A 100 13.42 11.14 14.34
CA LEU A 100 14.31 10.08 13.84
C LEU A 100 15.71 10.20 14.44
N ASP A 101 16.25 11.42 14.59
CA ASP A 101 17.50 11.66 15.34
C ASP A 101 17.43 11.16 16.79
N GLY A 102 16.23 11.10 17.37
CA GLY A 102 15.95 10.52 18.68
C GLY A 102 15.85 8.99 18.72
N GLY A 103 16.02 8.30 17.59
CA GLY A 103 15.87 6.85 17.45
C GLY A 103 14.42 6.39 17.24
N GLY A 104 13.57 7.30 16.75
CA GLY A 104 12.17 7.03 16.46
C GLY A 104 11.95 5.95 15.39
N LYS A 105 10.72 5.45 15.30
CA LYS A 105 10.31 4.46 14.30
C LYS A 105 9.19 5.05 13.46
N LEU A 106 9.39 5.16 12.15
CA LEU A 106 8.44 5.78 11.24
C LEU A 106 7.93 4.77 10.21
N PHE A 107 6.62 4.67 10.09
CA PHE A 107 5.97 4.18 8.88
C PHE A 107 5.36 5.36 8.14
N LEU A 108 5.88 5.68 6.97
CA LEU A 108 5.38 6.74 6.09
C LEU A 108 4.80 6.12 4.81
N ALA A 109 3.56 6.46 4.47
CA ALA A 109 2.92 5.98 3.24
C ALA A 109 2.04 7.05 2.61
N GLY A 110 2.07 7.15 1.29
CA GLY A 110 1.25 8.13 0.60
C GLY A 110 1.58 8.23 -0.88
N GLN A 111 0.69 8.90 -1.59
CA GLN A 111 0.88 9.25 -2.99
C GLN A 111 1.73 10.51 -3.11
N ASN A 112 2.39 10.70 -4.25
CA ASN A 112 3.11 11.93 -4.63
C ASN A 112 4.26 12.42 -3.72
N ILE A 113 4.57 11.77 -2.59
CA ILE A 113 5.60 12.23 -1.64
C ILE A 113 6.95 12.45 -2.36
N GLY A 114 7.38 11.51 -3.20
CA GLY A 114 8.62 11.63 -3.95
C GLY A 114 8.56 12.70 -5.03
N GLN A 115 7.41 12.87 -5.68
CA GLN A 115 7.20 13.93 -6.66
C GLN A 115 7.25 15.33 -6.03
N ASP A 116 6.74 15.49 -4.81
CA ASP A 116 6.67 16.77 -4.10
C ASP A 116 8.00 17.12 -3.42
N ILE A 117 8.53 16.20 -2.60
CA ILE A 117 9.69 16.48 -1.73
C ILE A 117 10.96 15.70 -2.11
N GLY A 118 11.00 15.01 -3.26
CA GLY A 118 12.13 14.15 -3.64
C GLY A 118 13.49 14.84 -3.79
N ASP A 119 13.48 16.16 -4.01
CA ASP A 119 14.68 17.01 -4.06
C ASP A 119 15.09 17.60 -2.69
N GLU A 120 14.25 17.42 -1.65
CA GLU A 120 14.52 17.92 -0.31
C GLU A 120 15.49 16.98 0.44
N PRO A 121 16.43 17.52 1.24
CA PRO A 121 17.40 16.70 1.97
C PRO A 121 16.77 15.61 2.83
N PHE A 122 15.60 15.89 3.42
CA PHE A 122 14.86 14.92 4.24
C PHE A 122 14.59 13.60 3.51
N TYR A 123 14.28 13.66 2.21
CA TYR A 123 13.94 12.48 1.42
C TYR A 123 15.13 11.52 1.27
N HIS A 124 16.33 12.06 1.01
CA HIS A 124 17.54 11.26 0.92
C HIS A 124 18.11 10.90 2.30
N ASP A 125 18.19 11.87 3.20
CA ASP A 125 18.95 11.73 4.45
C ASP A 125 18.19 10.98 5.55
N TYR A 126 16.85 11.08 5.58
CA TYR A 126 16.01 10.44 6.60
C TYR A 126 15.16 9.30 6.06
N LEU A 127 14.56 9.46 4.87
CA LEU A 127 13.80 8.37 4.27
C LEU A 127 14.70 7.34 3.58
N HIS A 128 15.97 7.66 3.30
CA HIS A 128 16.88 6.78 2.55
C HIS A 128 16.37 6.46 1.14
N ALA A 129 15.70 7.44 0.53
CA ALA A 129 15.08 7.33 -0.77
C ALA A 129 15.69 8.31 -1.78
N THR A 130 15.73 7.90 -3.05
CA THR A 130 15.92 8.80 -4.19
C THR A 130 14.73 8.66 -5.12
N PHE A 131 14.13 9.79 -5.50
CA PHE A 131 13.00 9.82 -6.42
C PHE A 131 13.45 9.47 -7.84
N VAL A 132 12.71 8.59 -8.53
CA VAL A 132 13.08 8.09 -9.87
C VAL A 132 12.04 8.50 -10.92
N ASP A 133 10.76 8.26 -10.67
CA ASP A 133 9.69 8.58 -11.62
C ASP A 133 8.36 8.82 -10.91
N SER A 134 7.51 9.67 -11.49
CA SER A 134 6.31 10.22 -10.85
C SER A 134 5.03 9.42 -11.05
N ALA A 135 5.07 8.32 -11.81
CA ALA A 135 3.87 7.51 -12.02
C ALA A 135 4.21 6.18 -12.66
N THR A 136 3.88 5.09 -11.97
CA THR A 136 3.61 3.83 -12.65
C THR A 136 2.11 3.64 -12.87
N SER A 137 1.75 3.14 -14.05
CA SER A 137 0.43 2.56 -14.28
C SER A 137 0.43 1.08 -13.92
N ASP A 138 1.23 0.62 -12.94
CA ASP A 138 1.20 -0.73 -12.36
C ASP A 138 0.53 -0.69 -11.00
N ILE A 139 -0.36 -1.65 -10.74
CA ILE A 139 -1.08 -1.74 -9.46
C ILE A 139 -0.64 -2.96 -8.67
N ALA A 140 0.12 -3.86 -9.30
CA ALA A 140 0.65 -5.03 -8.63
C ALA A 140 2.02 -4.69 -8.04
N ILE A 141 2.11 -4.86 -6.74
CA ILE A 141 3.30 -4.66 -5.93
C ILE A 141 3.66 -5.99 -5.30
N PHE A 142 4.95 -6.31 -5.28
CA PHE A 142 5.46 -7.60 -4.79
C PHE A 142 6.56 -7.37 -3.78
N GLY A 143 6.62 -8.22 -2.76
CA GLY A 143 7.82 -8.36 -1.93
C GLY A 143 9.04 -8.72 -2.75
N VAL A 144 10.20 -8.18 -2.38
CA VAL A 144 11.48 -8.63 -2.92
C VAL A 144 11.78 -10.06 -2.46
N ALA A 145 12.28 -10.89 -3.37
CA ALA A 145 12.49 -12.31 -3.06
C ALA A 145 13.56 -12.50 -1.98
N GLY A 146 13.22 -13.29 -0.96
CA GLY A 146 14.10 -13.51 0.19
C GLY A 146 13.90 -12.51 1.33
N ASP A 147 13.09 -11.47 1.14
CA ASP A 147 12.65 -10.60 2.23
C ASP A 147 11.73 -11.38 3.19
N PRO A 148 12.04 -11.43 4.50
CA PRO A 148 11.31 -12.24 5.46
C PRO A 148 9.96 -11.61 5.90
N VAL A 149 9.72 -10.34 5.57
CA VAL A 149 8.58 -9.56 6.07
C VAL A 149 7.54 -9.37 4.97
N TRP A 150 7.97 -8.94 3.79
CA TRP A 150 7.11 -8.48 2.71
C TRP A 150 6.70 -9.56 1.72
N GLY A 151 6.60 -10.82 2.16
CA GLY A 151 6.06 -11.91 1.34
C GLY A 151 4.61 -11.66 0.90
N GLY A 152 4.26 -12.08 -0.32
CA GLY A 152 2.94 -11.87 -0.92
C GLY A 152 2.91 -10.73 -1.95
N GLY A 153 1.72 -10.48 -2.51
CA GLY A 153 1.49 -9.38 -3.45
C GLY A 153 0.44 -8.42 -2.90
N ILE A 154 0.57 -7.13 -3.20
CA ILE A 154 -0.44 -6.10 -2.96
C ILE A 154 -0.98 -5.71 -4.33
N ILE A 155 -2.30 -5.53 -4.43
CA ILE A 155 -2.92 -4.94 -5.62
C ILE A 155 -3.59 -3.64 -5.22
N ILE A 156 -3.25 -2.58 -5.92
CA ILE A 156 -3.95 -1.31 -5.82
C ILE A 156 -5.22 -1.38 -6.71
N ASN A 157 -6.40 -1.28 -6.13
CA ASN A 157 -7.66 -1.36 -6.88
C ASN A 157 -8.40 -0.02 -7.01
N GLN A 158 -7.97 0.98 -6.23
CA GLN A 158 -8.44 2.35 -6.32
C GLN A 158 -7.53 3.16 -7.23
N ALA A 159 -8.09 4.15 -7.92
CA ALA A 159 -7.29 5.02 -8.77
C ALA A 159 -6.46 5.96 -7.89
N GLN A 160 -5.15 5.72 -7.84
CA GLN A 160 -4.17 6.62 -7.21
C GLN A 160 -3.56 7.55 -8.26
N GLN A 161 -3.37 8.82 -7.88
CA GLN A 161 -2.90 9.89 -8.76
C GLN A 161 -1.40 9.77 -9.04
N SER A 162 -0.61 9.44 -8.03
CA SER A 162 0.78 9.03 -8.17
C SER A 162 1.09 7.84 -7.26
N MET A 163 1.69 6.83 -7.87
CA MET A 163 2.48 5.82 -7.17
C MET A 163 3.91 6.02 -7.64
N ASP A 164 4.71 6.72 -6.82
CA ASP A 164 6.05 7.13 -7.19
C ASP A 164 6.94 5.89 -7.32
N VAL A 165 7.87 5.94 -8.26
CA VAL A 165 8.96 4.98 -8.36
C VAL A 165 10.18 5.59 -7.66
N VAL A 166 10.74 4.83 -6.73
CA VAL A 166 11.87 5.27 -5.91
C VAL A 166 13.07 4.35 -6.10
N SER A 167 14.16 4.67 -5.42
CA SER A 167 15.30 3.79 -5.22
C SER A 167 15.82 3.98 -3.80
N ALA A 168 16.26 2.90 -3.16
CA ALA A 168 16.91 2.98 -1.86
C ALA A 168 18.35 3.51 -2.01
N THR A 169 18.83 4.23 -0.99
CA THR A 169 20.27 4.52 -0.84
C THR A 169 21.05 3.23 -0.51
N GLU A 170 22.38 3.30 -0.55
CA GLU A 170 23.25 2.11 -0.37
C GLU A 170 23.07 1.41 1.00
N ASP A 171 22.62 2.16 2.01
CA ASP A 171 22.41 1.71 3.38
C ASP A 171 20.96 1.30 3.70
N ALA A 172 20.07 1.33 2.71
CA ALA A 172 18.68 0.93 2.84
C ALA A 172 18.30 -0.18 1.86
N ASP A 173 17.25 -0.91 2.21
CA ASP A 173 16.76 -2.04 1.43
C ASP A 173 15.52 -1.64 0.61
N SER A 174 15.48 -2.07 -0.65
CA SER A 174 14.25 -2.08 -1.43
C SER A 174 13.45 -3.33 -1.08
N VAL A 175 12.22 -3.16 -0.60
CA VAL A 175 11.43 -4.29 -0.04
C VAL A 175 10.16 -4.59 -0.82
N LEU A 176 9.62 -3.58 -1.52
CA LEU A 176 8.46 -3.72 -2.39
C LEU A 176 8.80 -3.20 -3.78
N VAL A 177 8.39 -3.93 -4.81
CA VAL A 177 8.59 -3.56 -6.21
C VAL A 177 7.29 -3.63 -6.99
N TYR A 178 7.07 -2.63 -7.84
CA TYR A 178 6.02 -2.67 -8.83
C TYR A 178 6.32 -3.73 -9.87
N GLN A 179 5.26 -4.12 -10.57
CA GLN A 179 5.36 -5.08 -11.64
C GLN A 179 6.34 -4.69 -12.75
N ASN A 180 6.50 -3.42 -13.14
CA ASN A 180 7.52 -3.02 -14.12
C ASN A 180 8.98 -3.15 -13.62
N GLY A 181 9.18 -3.38 -12.32
CA GLY A 181 10.47 -3.47 -11.65
C GLY A 181 10.93 -2.17 -10.97
N GLY A 182 10.13 -1.12 -10.97
CA GLY A 182 10.34 0.07 -10.14
C GLY A 182 10.14 -0.25 -8.66
N VAL A 183 10.84 0.44 -7.76
CA VAL A 183 10.68 0.24 -6.31
C VAL A 183 9.48 1.03 -5.81
N ALA A 184 8.64 0.36 -5.02
CA ALA A 184 7.42 0.89 -4.41
C ALA A 184 7.58 1.14 -2.91
N GLY A 185 8.54 0.49 -2.27
CA GLY A 185 8.76 0.63 -0.83
C GLY A 185 10.16 0.26 -0.42
N ILE A 186 10.64 0.98 0.58
CA ILE A 186 11.98 0.85 1.14
C ILE A 186 11.93 0.71 2.66
N THR A 187 12.98 0.11 3.21
CA THR A 187 13.22 0.05 4.66
C THR A 187 14.64 0.49 4.98
N TYR A 188 14.80 1.18 6.10
CA TYR A 188 16.10 1.49 6.67
C TYR A 188 16.15 1.13 8.16
N GLU A 189 17.20 0.43 8.57
CA GLU A 189 17.47 0.08 9.96
C GLU A 189 18.89 0.53 10.37
N GLY A 190 18.95 1.52 11.26
CA GLY A 190 20.19 2.04 11.84
C GLY A 190 19.94 2.60 13.24
N GLU A 191 20.31 3.86 13.45
CA GLU A 191 20.03 4.59 14.71
C GLU A 191 18.52 4.78 14.92
N TYR A 192 17.75 4.83 13.84
CA TYR A 192 16.29 4.81 13.79
C TYR A 192 15.80 3.75 12.80
N ARG A 193 14.47 3.59 12.68
CA ARG A 193 13.87 2.72 11.67
C ARG A 193 12.83 3.44 10.84
N VAL A 194 12.90 3.26 9.53
CA VAL A 194 11.94 3.82 8.57
C VAL A 194 11.41 2.72 7.66
N ILE A 195 10.10 2.70 7.47
CA ILE A 195 9.45 2.12 6.30
C ILE A 195 8.87 3.29 5.52
N TYR A 196 9.20 3.40 4.23
CA TYR A 196 8.58 4.37 3.33
C TYR A 196 7.95 3.66 2.14
N PHE A 197 6.63 3.81 1.99
CA PHE A 197 5.86 3.35 0.83
C PHE A 197 5.46 4.51 -0.06
N ALA A 198 5.87 4.43 -1.32
CA ALA A 198 5.63 5.42 -2.36
C ALA A 198 4.21 5.30 -3.00
N PHE A 199 3.30 4.65 -2.28
CA PHE A 199 1.90 4.45 -2.64
C PHE A 199 1.06 4.50 -1.36
N GLY A 200 -0.20 4.87 -1.50
CA GLY A 200 -1.12 4.88 -0.36
C GLY A 200 -1.66 3.48 -0.05
N VAL A 201 -1.60 3.05 1.20
CA VAL A 201 -2.12 1.73 1.62
C VAL A 201 -3.65 1.65 1.47
N GLU A 202 -4.36 2.79 1.54
CA GLU A 202 -5.80 2.90 1.31
C GLU A 202 -6.24 2.43 -0.10
N GLY A 203 -5.31 2.39 -1.06
CA GLY A 203 -5.55 1.85 -2.39
C GLY A 203 -5.57 0.33 -2.47
N ALA A 204 -5.10 -0.40 -1.44
CA ALA A 204 -4.96 -1.85 -1.48
C ALA A 204 -6.30 -2.58 -1.57
N ASP A 205 -6.31 -3.69 -2.33
CA ASP A 205 -7.48 -4.52 -2.64
C ASP A 205 -7.90 -5.41 -1.47
N GLU A 206 -9.08 -5.13 -0.93
CA GLU A 206 -9.72 -5.92 0.14
C GLU A 206 -10.58 -7.08 -0.40
N SER A 207 -10.73 -7.21 -1.73
CA SER A 207 -11.68 -8.18 -2.32
C SER A 207 -11.06 -9.53 -2.67
N SER A 208 -9.74 -9.57 -2.88
CA SER A 208 -9.03 -10.76 -3.36
C SER A 208 -8.37 -11.50 -2.20
N PRO A 209 -8.61 -12.80 -2.00
CA PRO A 209 -7.95 -13.57 -0.94
C PRO A 209 -6.50 -13.96 -1.28
N LEU A 210 -6.00 -13.55 -2.47
CA LEU A 210 -4.68 -13.91 -3.01
C LEU A 210 -3.63 -12.82 -2.79
N VAL A 211 -4.00 -11.71 -2.16
CA VAL A 211 -3.15 -10.53 -1.95
C VAL A 211 -3.19 -10.11 -0.49
N LEU A 212 -2.21 -9.35 -0.07
CA LEU A 212 -2.19 -8.71 1.23
C LEU A 212 -3.27 -7.64 1.30
N HIS A 213 -4.12 -7.73 2.32
CA HIS A 213 -5.09 -6.70 2.70
C HIS A 213 -4.42 -5.65 3.60
N ARG A 214 -5.04 -4.48 3.75
CA ARG A 214 -4.49 -3.34 4.49
C ARG A 214 -4.07 -3.70 5.91
N HIS A 215 -4.89 -4.47 6.63
CA HIS A 215 -4.58 -4.92 7.99
C HIS A 215 -3.34 -5.83 8.05
N GLN A 216 -3.08 -6.63 7.01
CA GLN A 216 -1.88 -7.48 6.92
C GLN A 216 -0.65 -6.65 6.56
N VAL A 217 -0.80 -5.65 5.66
CA VAL A 217 0.27 -4.70 5.34
C VAL A 217 0.69 -3.93 6.59
N LEU A 218 -0.26 -3.36 7.33
CA LEU A 218 -0.02 -2.62 8.56
C LEU A 218 0.56 -3.52 9.66
N SER A 219 0.03 -4.72 9.86
CA SER A 219 0.58 -5.65 10.84
C SER A 219 2.05 -6.01 10.55
N LYS A 220 2.38 -6.31 9.27
CA LYS A 220 3.77 -6.59 8.86
C LYS A 220 4.67 -5.37 9.07
N ALA A 221 4.20 -4.17 8.73
CA ALA A 221 4.93 -2.92 8.97
C ALA A 221 5.25 -2.72 10.46
N LEU A 222 4.23 -2.80 11.31
CA LEU A 222 4.36 -2.62 12.76
C LEU A 222 5.25 -3.70 13.38
N GLY A 223 5.10 -4.95 12.94
CA GLY A 223 5.96 -6.06 13.37
C GLY A 223 7.43 -5.81 13.06
N TRP A 224 7.75 -5.31 11.86
CA TRP A 224 9.12 -4.96 11.46
C TRP A 224 9.68 -3.77 12.27
N LEU A 225 8.83 -2.78 12.57
CA LEU A 225 9.18 -1.67 13.48
C LEU A 225 9.32 -2.12 14.95
N GLY A 226 9.11 -3.40 15.24
CA GLY A 226 9.34 -3.99 16.57
C GLY A 226 8.12 -3.95 17.48
N LEU A 227 6.94 -3.72 16.94
CA LEU A 227 5.65 -3.88 17.61
C LEU A 227 4.92 -5.09 17.01
N PRO A 228 5.20 -6.32 17.48
CA PRO A 228 4.51 -7.50 16.98
C PRO A 228 3.02 -7.43 17.32
N VAL A 229 2.17 -7.51 16.30
CA VAL A 229 0.71 -7.46 16.43
C VAL A 229 0.13 -8.81 16.01
N GLU A 230 -0.74 -9.40 16.84
CA GLU A 230 -1.49 -10.59 16.44
C GLU A 230 -2.60 -10.21 15.45
N VAL A 231 -2.60 -10.82 14.27
CA VAL A 231 -3.64 -10.60 13.26
C VAL A 231 -4.75 -11.61 13.41
N SER A 232 -5.99 -11.13 13.49
CA SER A 232 -7.17 -11.99 13.35
C SER A 232 -7.51 -12.20 11.87
N GLY A 233 -7.64 -13.45 11.43
CA GLY A 233 -7.78 -13.81 10.00
C GLY A 233 -6.43 -14.16 9.39
N GLY A 234 -6.17 -15.45 9.18
CA GLY A 234 -4.85 -15.98 8.83
C GLY A 234 -4.19 -15.34 7.59
N GLU A 235 -2.89 -15.57 7.43
CA GLU A 235 -2.11 -15.15 6.25
C GLU A 235 -2.83 -15.50 4.94
N PRO A 236 -2.66 -14.70 3.86
CA PRO A 236 -3.26 -15.00 2.57
C PRO A 236 -2.96 -16.44 2.17
N VAL A 237 -3.96 -17.14 1.63
CA VAL A 237 -3.75 -18.50 1.13
C VAL A 237 -2.96 -18.41 -0.18
N GLY A 238 -1.64 -18.41 -0.07
CA GLY A 238 -0.69 -18.38 -1.20
C GLY A 238 0.73 -18.78 -0.76
N PRO A 239 1.59 -19.30 -1.66
CA PRO A 239 2.98 -19.58 -1.35
C PRO A 239 3.69 -18.33 -0.82
N GLU A 240 4.59 -18.58 0.14
CA GLU A 240 5.43 -17.60 0.85
C GLU A 240 6.31 -16.74 -0.08
N SER A 241 6.35 -17.02 -1.38
CA SER A 241 7.04 -16.26 -2.41
C SER A 241 6.05 -15.68 -3.42
N ALA A 242 6.25 -14.42 -3.82
CA ALA A 242 5.53 -13.70 -4.88
C ALA A 242 4.76 -14.64 -5.82
N LEU A 243 3.49 -14.85 -5.52
CA LEU A 243 2.63 -15.66 -6.36
C LEU A 243 2.64 -15.08 -7.78
N PRO A 244 2.62 -15.91 -8.83
CA PRO A 244 2.25 -15.41 -10.13
C PRO A 244 0.86 -14.79 -10.04
N LEU A 245 0.81 -13.47 -10.08
CA LEU A 245 -0.42 -12.72 -10.00
C LEU A 245 -1.19 -12.92 -11.30
N CYS A 246 -2.30 -13.65 -11.22
CA CYS A 246 -3.26 -13.79 -12.30
C CYS A 246 -4.60 -13.26 -11.79
N LEU A 247 -4.87 -11.96 -11.98
CA LEU A 247 -6.08 -11.32 -11.47
C LEU A 247 -6.92 -10.73 -12.59
N VAL A 248 -8.22 -11.02 -12.61
CA VAL A 248 -9.20 -10.27 -13.40
C VAL A 248 -9.98 -9.30 -12.51
N HIS A 249 -10.06 -8.03 -12.93
CA HIS A 249 -10.80 -6.98 -12.22
C HIS A 249 -12.29 -7.04 -12.55
N GLN A 250 -13.10 -6.33 -11.76
CA GLN A 250 -14.51 -6.12 -12.08
C GLN A 250 -14.63 -5.35 -13.41
N ASN A 251 -15.47 -5.81 -14.32
CA ASN A 251 -15.68 -5.16 -15.62
C ASN A 251 -16.37 -3.81 -15.45
N TYR A 252 -16.09 -2.86 -16.35
CA TYR A 252 -16.77 -1.56 -16.37
C TYR A 252 -17.26 -1.19 -17.79
N PRO A 253 -18.52 -0.74 -17.94
CA PRO A 253 -19.55 -0.67 -16.90
C PRO A 253 -20.03 -2.07 -16.47
N ASN A 254 -20.61 -2.18 -15.26
CA ASN A 254 -21.34 -3.35 -14.78
C ASN A 254 -22.49 -2.90 -13.85
N PRO A 255 -23.78 -3.11 -14.20
CA PRO A 255 -24.26 -3.78 -15.41
C PRO A 255 -23.91 -3.03 -16.70
N PHE A 256 -23.82 -3.75 -17.83
CA PHE A 256 -23.59 -3.16 -19.16
C PHE A 256 -24.66 -3.55 -20.17
N ALA A 257 -24.93 -2.68 -21.15
CA ALA A 257 -25.94 -2.92 -22.19
C ALA A 257 -25.32 -3.38 -23.52
N GLU A 258 -24.35 -2.61 -24.02
CA GLU A 258 -23.75 -2.83 -25.33
C GLU A 258 -22.33 -3.39 -25.23
N MET A 259 -21.45 -2.70 -24.51
CA MET A 259 -20.05 -3.07 -24.37
C MET A 259 -19.60 -2.91 -22.92
N THR A 260 -18.64 -3.73 -22.52
CA THR A 260 -17.91 -3.60 -21.25
C THR A 260 -16.43 -3.86 -21.48
N SER A 261 -15.58 -3.19 -20.69
CA SER A 261 -14.14 -3.44 -20.67
C SER A 261 -13.81 -4.44 -19.58
N LEU A 262 -13.02 -5.45 -19.92
CA LEU A 262 -12.50 -6.46 -19.01
C LEU A 262 -11.01 -6.21 -18.82
N SER A 263 -10.61 -5.84 -17.61
CA SER A 263 -9.21 -5.57 -17.28
C SER A 263 -8.62 -6.71 -16.44
N TYR A 264 -7.37 -7.08 -16.71
CA TYR A 264 -6.64 -8.10 -15.93
C TYR A 264 -5.15 -7.78 -15.84
N VAL A 265 -4.50 -8.39 -14.84
CA VAL A 265 -3.08 -8.25 -14.53
C VAL A 265 -2.42 -9.61 -14.50
N LEU A 266 -1.22 -9.68 -15.07
CA LEU A 266 -0.31 -10.83 -15.06
C LEU A 266 1.01 -10.40 -14.42
N GLY A 267 1.46 -11.00 -13.32
CA GLY A 267 2.73 -10.66 -12.67
C GLY A 267 3.38 -11.83 -11.92
N GLY A 268 4.56 -11.63 -11.32
CA GLY A 268 5.10 -12.48 -10.24
C GLY A 268 5.57 -13.90 -10.58
N GLY A 269 6.23 -14.17 -11.73
CA GLY A 269 6.84 -15.49 -11.93
C GLY A 269 7.97 -15.78 -10.93
N GLU A 270 8.19 -17.03 -10.51
CA GLU A 270 9.32 -17.45 -9.61
C GLU A 270 10.71 -16.94 -10.07
N GLY A 271 10.87 -16.60 -11.35
CA GLY A 271 12.07 -16.01 -11.94
C GLY A 271 12.14 -14.48 -11.95
N TYR A 272 11.06 -13.76 -11.60
CA TYR A 272 10.94 -12.31 -11.81
C TYR A 272 11.85 -11.49 -10.89
N LEU A 273 11.93 -11.90 -9.61
CA LEU A 273 12.72 -11.24 -8.57
C LEU A 273 14.13 -11.83 -8.42
N SER A 274 14.37 -13.03 -8.96
CA SER A 274 15.71 -13.65 -9.00
C SER A 274 16.50 -13.26 -10.26
N ALA A 275 15.83 -12.92 -11.37
CA ALA A 275 16.49 -12.54 -12.62
C ALA A 275 16.79 -11.03 -12.73
N ARG A 276 16.03 -10.18 -12.02
CA ARG A 276 16.40 -8.79 -11.77
C ARG A 276 16.95 -8.71 -10.35
N GLY A 277 18.27 -8.80 -10.22
CA GLY A 277 18.90 -8.16 -9.06
C GLY A 277 18.35 -6.74 -8.93
N VAL A 278 18.20 -6.27 -7.69
CA VAL A 278 17.84 -4.89 -7.36
C VAL A 278 18.48 -3.96 -8.40
N TRP A 279 17.68 -3.14 -9.09
CA TRP A 279 18.16 -2.32 -10.19
C TRP A 279 19.22 -1.35 -9.65
N ASP A 280 20.50 -1.69 -9.83
CA ASP A 280 21.67 -0.94 -9.34
C ASP A 280 22.05 0.23 -10.29
N GLY A 281 21.14 0.64 -11.17
CA GLY A 281 21.40 1.62 -12.23
C GLY A 281 22.35 1.14 -13.33
N SER A 282 22.90 -0.08 -13.29
CA SER A 282 23.98 -0.54 -14.17
C SER A 282 23.56 -1.61 -15.18
N GLY A 283 22.43 -1.42 -15.87
CA GLY A 283 22.18 -2.02 -17.19
C GLY A 283 22.40 -3.54 -17.35
N GLY A 284 22.17 -4.33 -16.29
CA GLY A 284 22.42 -5.77 -16.26
C GLY A 284 21.34 -6.61 -16.97
N GLY A 285 21.77 -7.35 -18.01
CA GLY A 285 21.24 -8.65 -18.48
C GLY A 285 19.73 -8.88 -18.58
N ARG A 286 19.15 -8.61 -19.76
CA ARG A 286 17.79 -9.03 -20.14
C ARG A 286 17.74 -10.54 -20.43
N ASP A 287 17.46 -11.39 -19.45
CA ASP A 287 17.06 -12.77 -19.75
C ASP A 287 15.53 -12.85 -19.88
N ALA A 288 15.06 -13.17 -21.09
CA ALA A 288 13.71 -12.89 -21.58
C ALA A 288 12.71 -14.05 -21.38
N SER A 289 13.11 -15.15 -20.73
CA SER A 289 12.33 -16.39 -20.71
C SER A 289 11.20 -16.46 -19.69
N TYR A 290 11.10 -15.49 -18.77
CA TYR A 290 10.10 -15.48 -17.67
C TYR A 290 8.97 -14.48 -17.85
N ARG A 291 8.90 -13.80 -19.00
CA ARG A 291 7.88 -12.79 -19.29
C ARG A 291 6.56 -13.40 -19.77
N ASP A 292 6.60 -14.52 -20.49
CA ASP A 292 5.45 -14.99 -21.24
C ASP A 292 4.60 -15.99 -20.43
N ALA A 293 3.35 -15.64 -20.15
CA ALA A 293 2.32 -16.56 -19.69
C ALA A 293 1.37 -16.90 -20.84
N HIS A 294 1.03 -18.17 -21.05
CA HIS A 294 -0.10 -18.50 -21.93
C HIS A 294 -1.41 -18.13 -21.22
N VAL A 295 -2.08 -17.10 -21.71
CA VAL A 295 -3.29 -16.53 -21.12
C VAL A 295 -4.53 -17.03 -21.82
N LYS A 296 -5.54 -17.41 -21.05
CA LYS A 296 -6.90 -17.69 -21.55
C LYS A 296 -7.93 -16.86 -20.81
N LEU A 297 -8.53 -15.88 -21.49
CA LEU A 297 -9.66 -15.09 -20.98
C LEU A 297 -10.95 -15.50 -21.70
N ALA A 298 -11.93 -16.00 -20.96
CA ALA A 298 -13.18 -16.50 -21.51
C ALA A 298 -14.41 -16.08 -20.70
N ILE A 299 -15.54 -15.95 -21.39
CA ILE A 299 -16.85 -15.64 -20.81
C ILE A 299 -17.70 -16.91 -20.74
N TYR A 300 -18.40 -17.09 -19.62
CA TYR A 300 -19.25 -18.22 -19.30
C TYR A 300 -20.65 -17.76 -18.88
N ASN A 301 -21.67 -18.55 -19.20
CA ASN A 301 -23.03 -18.37 -18.66
C ASN A 301 -23.18 -19.04 -17.28
N ILE A 302 -24.34 -18.91 -16.65
CA ILE A 302 -24.63 -19.51 -15.33
C ILE A 302 -24.58 -21.05 -15.32
N GLN A 303 -24.69 -21.69 -16.49
CA GLN A 303 -24.54 -23.15 -16.65
C GLN A 303 -23.07 -23.57 -16.81
N GLY A 304 -22.12 -22.64 -16.74
CA GLY A 304 -20.69 -22.91 -16.94
C GLY A 304 -20.30 -23.17 -18.40
N GLN A 305 -21.17 -22.88 -19.35
CA GLN A 305 -20.88 -23.04 -20.78
C GLN A 305 -20.12 -21.81 -21.29
N ARG A 306 -19.03 -22.04 -22.04
CA ARG A 306 -18.23 -20.97 -22.65
C ARG A 306 -19.03 -20.28 -23.74
N VAL A 307 -19.35 -19.01 -23.51
CA VAL A 307 -20.05 -18.10 -24.42
C VAL A 307 -19.07 -17.57 -25.48
N ARG A 308 -17.91 -17.07 -25.03
CA ARG A 308 -16.88 -16.50 -25.90
C ARG A 308 -15.49 -16.70 -25.30
N LEU A 309 -14.50 -16.91 -26.16
CA LEU A 309 -13.08 -16.85 -25.83
C LEU A 309 -12.58 -15.52 -26.38
N LEU A 310 -11.96 -14.71 -25.53
CA LEU A 310 -11.52 -13.35 -25.86
C LEU A 310 -10.00 -13.30 -26.07
N VAL A 311 -9.25 -14.09 -25.30
CA VAL A 311 -7.78 -14.20 -25.37
C VAL A 311 -7.39 -15.67 -25.24
N ASP A 312 -6.45 -16.12 -26.06
CA ASP A 312 -5.82 -17.46 -26.00
C ASP A 312 -4.43 -17.40 -26.66
N GLU A 313 -3.50 -16.71 -26.01
CA GLU A 313 -2.17 -16.44 -26.55
C GLU A 313 -1.14 -16.24 -25.43
N PRO A 314 0.17 -16.38 -25.72
CA PRO A 314 1.23 -15.91 -24.84
C PRO A 314 1.16 -14.39 -24.69
N GLN A 315 1.22 -13.91 -23.45
CA GLN A 315 1.30 -12.49 -23.12
C GLN A 315 2.41 -12.26 -22.09
N GLU A 316 3.09 -11.14 -22.23
CA GLU A 316 4.08 -10.69 -21.25
C GLU A 316 3.40 -10.36 -19.90
N ASP A 317 4.19 -10.20 -18.85
CA ASP A 317 3.68 -9.59 -17.62
C ASP A 317 3.27 -8.15 -17.91
N GLY A 318 2.01 -7.82 -17.63
CA GLY A 318 1.49 -6.48 -17.80
C GLY A 318 0.03 -6.34 -17.40
N ARG A 319 -0.50 -5.14 -17.63
CA ARG A 319 -1.94 -4.87 -17.61
C ARG A 319 -2.52 -5.04 -19.01
N TYR A 320 -3.69 -5.66 -19.06
CA TYR A 320 -4.41 -5.89 -20.30
C TYR A 320 -5.87 -5.48 -20.14
N ALA A 321 -6.45 -4.94 -21.21
CA ALA A 321 -7.86 -4.62 -21.29
C ALA A 321 -8.44 -5.17 -22.60
N VAL A 322 -9.58 -5.86 -22.51
CA VAL A 322 -10.28 -6.41 -23.67
C VAL A 322 -11.75 -6.07 -23.59
N GLY A 323 -12.30 -5.52 -24.67
CA GLY A 323 -13.73 -5.23 -24.77
C GLY A 323 -14.57 -6.48 -25.07
N TRP A 324 -15.73 -6.59 -24.42
CA TRP A 324 -16.77 -7.54 -24.80
C TRP A 324 -18.06 -6.82 -25.16
N ASP A 325 -18.57 -7.10 -26.35
CA ASP A 325 -19.76 -6.51 -26.98
C ASP A 325 -21.06 -7.29 -26.70
N GLY A 326 -21.04 -8.19 -25.71
CA GLY A 326 -22.20 -9.02 -25.39
C GLY A 326 -22.57 -10.03 -26.50
N ARG A 327 -21.65 -10.38 -27.40
CA ARG A 327 -21.88 -11.43 -28.41
C ARG A 327 -21.17 -12.75 -28.07
N ASP A 328 -21.77 -13.85 -28.47
CA ASP A 328 -21.20 -15.19 -28.36
C ASP A 328 -20.19 -15.50 -29.49
N LYS A 329 -19.68 -16.73 -29.52
CA LYS A 329 -18.77 -17.22 -30.58
C LYS A 329 -19.35 -17.22 -32.00
N ARG A 330 -20.67 -17.12 -32.17
CA ARG A 330 -21.36 -17.04 -33.48
C ARG A 330 -21.61 -15.59 -33.91
N GLY A 331 -21.28 -14.61 -33.07
CA GLY A 331 -21.59 -13.21 -33.29
C GLY A 331 -23.03 -12.83 -32.91
N GLU A 332 -23.76 -13.73 -32.26
CA GLU A 332 -25.13 -13.48 -31.82
C GLU A 332 -25.14 -12.79 -30.45
N THR A 333 -26.00 -11.78 -30.28
CA THR A 333 -26.14 -11.08 -29.00
C THR A 333 -26.74 -12.01 -27.96
N VAL A 334 -26.07 -12.15 -26.82
CA VAL A 334 -26.56 -13.00 -25.73
C VAL A 334 -27.72 -12.33 -24.97
N SER A 335 -28.50 -13.10 -24.22
CA SER A 335 -29.61 -12.56 -23.42
C SER A 335 -29.11 -11.67 -22.28
N SER A 336 -29.98 -10.82 -21.74
CA SER A 336 -29.74 -10.20 -20.43
C SER A 336 -29.58 -11.29 -19.37
N GLY A 337 -28.74 -11.07 -18.37
CA GLY A 337 -28.50 -12.03 -17.31
C GLY A 337 -27.12 -11.95 -16.71
N VAL A 338 -26.82 -12.93 -15.86
CA VAL A 338 -25.53 -13.07 -15.18
C VAL A 338 -24.58 -13.89 -16.04
N TYR A 339 -23.35 -13.42 -16.15
CA TYR A 339 -22.23 -14.07 -16.82
C TYR A 339 -21.01 -14.07 -15.90
N PHE A 340 -20.03 -14.90 -16.22
CA PHE A 340 -18.76 -14.97 -15.51
C PHE A 340 -17.62 -14.81 -16.49
N MET A 341 -16.70 -13.89 -16.23
CA MET A 341 -15.40 -13.90 -16.89
C MET A 341 -14.42 -14.73 -16.08
N ARG A 342 -13.58 -15.48 -16.78
CA ARG A 342 -12.54 -16.31 -16.18
C ARG A 342 -11.23 -16.11 -16.93
N LEU A 343 -10.19 -15.82 -16.17
CA LEU A 343 -8.80 -15.76 -16.58
C LEU A 343 -8.12 -17.04 -16.07
N ASP A 344 -7.48 -17.79 -16.96
CA ASP A 344 -6.61 -18.91 -16.64
C ASP A 344 -5.19 -18.55 -17.16
N ALA A 345 -4.19 -18.45 -16.29
CA ALA A 345 -2.78 -18.22 -16.66
C ALA A 345 -1.85 -18.74 -15.55
N ARG A 346 -0.65 -19.22 -15.90
CA ARG A 346 0.37 -19.70 -14.93
C ARG A 346 -0.12 -20.77 -13.93
N GLY A 347 -1.10 -21.58 -14.33
CA GLY A 347 -1.73 -22.58 -13.45
C GLY A 347 -2.79 -22.00 -12.50
N GLU A 348 -2.87 -20.68 -12.41
CA GLU A 348 -3.84 -19.93 -11.60
C GLU A 348 -5.13 -19.64 -12.35
N ARG A 349 -6.18 -19.35 -11.58
CA ARG A 349 -7.51 -19.04 -12.10
C ARG A 349 -8.16 -17.92 -11.32
N SER A 350 -8.56 -16.87 -12.04
CA SER A 350 -9.35 -15.76 -11.50
C SER A 350 -10.72 -15.65 -12.17
N VAL A 351 -11.76 -15.36 -11.39
CA VAL A 351 -13.15 -15.30 -11.87
C VAL A 351 -13.84 -14.04 -11.33
N ARG A 352 -14.65 -13.40 -12.17
CA ARG A 352 -15.52 -12.28 -11.78
C ARG A 352 -16.90 -12.38 -12.41
N LYS A 353 -17.92 -11.98 -11.65
CA LYS A 353 -19.33 -11.96 -12.07
C LYS A 353 -19.60 -10.70 -12.88
N MET A 354 -20.39 -10.81 -13.94
CA MET A 354 -20.84 -9.71 -14.79
C MET A 354 -22.35 -9.75 -14.95
N VAL A 355 -22.96 -8.59 -15.16
CA VAL A 355 -24.40 -8.44 -15.40
C VAL A 355 -24.60 -7.72 -16.73
N ARG A 356 -25.26 -8.39 -17.67
CA ARG A 356 -25.62 -7.80 -18.96
C ARG A 356 -27.10 -7.44 -18.97
N LEU A 357 -27.41 -6.23 -19.42
CA LEU A 357 -28.75 -5.75 -19.72
C LEU A 357 -28.94 -5.65 -21.24
N LYS A 358 -30.18 -5.63 -21.69
CA LYS A 358 -30.52 -5.40 -23.10
C LYS A 358 -31.00 -3.98 -23.27
#